data_AF-A0A815SS53-F1
#
_entry.id   AF-A0A815SS53-F1
#
_cell.length_a   1.000
_cell.length_b   1.000
_cell.length_c   1.000
_cell.angle_alpha   90.00
_cell.angle_beta   90.00
_cell.angle_gamma   90.00
#
_symmetry.space_group_name_H-M   'P 1'
#
loop_
_entity.id
_entity.type
_entity.pdbx_description
1 polymer ?
#
loop_
_entity_poly.entity_id
_entity_poly.type
_entity_poly.pdbx_seq_one_letter_code
_entity_poly.pdbx_strand_id
1 'polypeptide(L)'
;MCNTSLASILYCIVQCINYIYLALIPWETHDTACRWRGYFGYMAIAAVVYSYLAQAVSRFLNCIMSAKYHWAVLYKTHLILICIQWLIVLIIPLPTVLTEDIYYRPYSLCWVPIEYTLHVSYSVVAYYLIPAILIFIIYIYIYFRIKYLQLNISTTTIRGRLNRDLEILYNIIILFVIYTVGAIPTLLYLITGIHVLYEISMVALTFTVAVEKVVTLLLDHDIRSIILHYFRRSMIQIQTVT
;
A
#
# COMPACT_ATOMS: atom_id res chain seq x y z
N MET A 1 -6.19 2.80 -7.70
CA MET A 1 -6.03 4.16 -7.12
C MET A 1 -6.96 4.43 -5.95
N CYS A 2 -8.29 4.43 -6.12
CA CYS A 2 -9.22 4.72 -5.00
C CYS A 2 -9.03 3.79 -3.79
N ASN A 3 -8.95 2.47 -4.01
CA ASN A 3 -8.74 1.50 -2.92
C ASN A 3 -7.43 1.71 -2.15
N THR A 4 -6.32 2.00 -2.85
CA THR A 4 -5.04 2.32 -2.19
C THR A 4 -5.10 3.64 -1.42
N SER A 5 -5.86 4.62 -1.91
CA SER A 5 -6.05 5.88 -1.18
C SER A 5 -6.85 5.66 0.09
N LEU A 6 -7.91 4.83 0.02
CA LEU A 6 -8.70 4.41 1.19
C LEU A 6 -7.83 3.65 2.21
N ALA A 7 -7.00 2.72 1.75
CA ALA A 7 -6.06 1.99 2.59
C ALA A 7 -5.04 2.94 3.28
N SER A 8 -4.53 3.94 2.57
CA SER A 8 -3.63 4.93 3.15
C SER A 8 -4.31 5.86 4.14
N ILE A 9 -5.56 6.28 3.90
CA ILE A 9 -6.36 7.05 4.87
C ILE A 9 -6.55 6.23 6.15
N LEU A 10 -6.94 4.95 6.01
CA LEU A 10 -7.08 4.03 7.13
C LEU A 10 -5.77 3.90 7.91
N TYR A 11 -4.64 3.76 7.20
CA TYR A 11 -3.32 3.75 7.82
C TYR A 11 -3.02 5.04 8.61
N CYS A 12 -3.25 6.22 8.03
CA CYS A 12 -3.03 7.48 8.73
C CYS A 12 -3.91 7.58 9.99
N ILE A 13 -5.19 7.21 9.92
CA ILE A 13 -6.10 7.22 11.07
C ILE A 13 -5.59 6.30 12.18
N VAL A 14 -5.26 5.05 11.84
CA VAL A 14 -4.77 4.05 12.80
C VAL A 14 -3.45 4.49 13.43
N GLN A 15 -2.52 5.03 12.65
CA GLN A 15 -1.24 5.51 13.18
C GLN A 15 -1.41 6.74 14.06
N CYS A 16 -2.27 7.69 13.69
CA CYS A 16 -2.61 8.82 14.56
C CYS A 16 -3.15 8.34 15.91
N ILE A 17 -4.07 7.38 15.92
CA ILE A 17 -4.57 6.77 17.16
C ILE A 17 -3.42 6.15 17.95
N ASN A 18 -2.56 5.37 17.30
CA ASN A 18 -1.40 4.75 17.96
C ASN A 18 -0.44 5.76 18.60
N TYR A 19 -0.16 6.87 17.93
CA TYR A 19 0.67 7.95 18.47
C TYR A 19 -0.04 8.71 19.60
N ILE A 20 -1.35 8.95 19.51
CA ILE A 20 -2.13 9.56 20.60
C ILE A 20 -2.01 8.71 21.86
N TYR A 21 -2.21 7.40 21.76
CA TYR A 21 -2.07 6.54 22.94
C TYR A 21 -0.63 6.49 23.47
N LEU A 22 0.38 6.54 22.58
CA LEU A 22 1.78 6.53 23.00
C LEU A 22 2.18 7.82 23.73
N ALA A 23 1.74 8.99 23.23
CA ALA A 23 2.18 10.30 23.72
C ALA A 23 1.23 10.92 24.76
N LEU A 24 -0.08 10.74 24.61
CA LEU A 24 -1.11 11.43 25.41
C LEU A 24 -1.79 10.52 26.43
N ILE A 25 -1.76 9.20 26.26
CA ILE A 25 -2.47 8.23 27.12
C ILE A 25 -1.50 7.14 27.63
N PRO A 26 -0.38 7.49 28.29
CA PRO A 26 0.59 6.51 28.75
C PRO A 26 0.07 5.60 29.87
N TRP A 27 -1.01 5.98 30.55
CA TRP A 27 -1.61 5.22 31.66
C TRP A 27 -2.45 4.01 31.21
N GLU A 28 -2.74 3.87 29.92
CA GLU A 28 -3.44 2.71 29.39
C GLU A 28 -2.46 1.55 29.18
N THR A 29 -2.34 0.69 30.20
CA THR A 29 -1.40 -0.44 30.24
C THR A 29 -2.07 -1.79 29.93
N HIS A 30 -3.31 -1.80 29.45
CA HIS A 30 -4.04 -3.03 29.17
C HIS A 30 -3.48 -3.76 27.94
N ASP A 31 -2.98 -4.98 28.14
CA ASP A 31 -2.41 -5.80 27.07
C ASP A 31 -3.42 -6.11 25.95
N THR A 32 -4.69 -6.33 26.31
CA THR A 32 -5.77 -6.59 25.35
C THR A 32 -5.98 -5.41 24.40
N ALA A 33 -6.01 -4.17 24.92
CA ALA A 33 -6.11 -2.96 24.11
C ALA A 33 -4.86 -2.79 23.22
N CYS A 34 -3.69 -3.16 23.73
CA CYS A 34 -2.44 -3.12 22.97
C CYS A 34 -2.46 -4.12 21.80
N ARG A 35 -2.93 -5.35 22.00
CA ARG A 35 -3.11 -6.36 20.94
C ARG A 35 -4.01 -5.86 19.81
N TRP A 36 -5.16 -5.26 20.15
CA TRP A 36 -6.07 -4.68 19.14
C TRP A 36 -5.44 -3.52 18.37
N ARG A 37 -4.69 -2.65 19.04
CA ARG A 37 -3.95 -1.57 18.39
C ARG A 37 -2.87 -2.09 17.43
N GLY A 38 -2.15 -3.12 17.84
CA GLY A 38 -1.22 -3.86 16.98
C GLY A 38 -1.94 -4.43 15.75
N TYR A 39 -3.05 -5.13 15.95
CA TYR A 39 -3.89 -5.70 14.89
C TYR A 39 -4.28 -4.65 13.85
N PHE A 40 -4.86 -3.53 14.27
CA PHE A 40 -5.26 -2.48 13.34
C PHE A 40 -4.04 -1.87 12.62
N GLY A 41 -2.90 -1.75 13.31
CA GLY A 41 -1.64 -1.30 12.71
C GLY A 41 -1.15 -2.21 11.59
N TYR A 42 -1.07 -3.52 11.85
CA TYR A 42 -0.68 -4.52 10.86
C TYR A 42 -1.70 -4.64 9.72
N MET A 43 -3.00 -4.61 10.05
CA MET A 43 -4.09 -4.59 9.07
C MET A 43 -3.97 -3.39 8.13
N ALA A 44 -3.69 -2.20 8.66
CA ALA A 44 -3.54 -1.01 7.82
C ALA A 44 -2.31 -1.07 6.89
N ILE A 45 -1.18 -1.59 7.38
CA ILE A 45 0.01 -1.85 6.55
C ILE A 45 -0.32 -2.85 5.44
N ALA A 46 -0.93 -3.98 5.80
CA ALA A 46 -1.35 -5.00 4.84
C ALA A 46 -2.34 -4.43 3.83
N ALA A 47 -3.28 -3.57 4.25
CA ALA A 47 -4.24 -2.93 3.37
C ALA A 47 -3.56 -2.17 2.22
N VAL A 48 -2.50 -1.41 2.51
CA VAL A 48 -1.77 -0.64 1.49
C VAL A 48 -1.04 -1.57 0.54
N VAL A 49 -0.26 -2.52 1.07
CA VAL A 49 0.56 -3.43 0.27
C VAL A 49 -0.30 -4.33 -0.62
N TYR A 50 -1.33 -4.96 -0.05
CA TYR A 50 -2.25 -5.81 -0.81
C TYR A 50 -3.11 -5.00 -1.79
N SER A 51 -3.35 -3.72 -1.55
CA SER A 51 -3.98 -2.85 -2.56
C SER A 51 -3.10 -2.70 -3.80
N TYR A 52 -1.78 -2.60 -3.67
CA TYR A 52 -0.87 -2.62 -4.83
C TYR A 52 -0.89 -3.97 -5.53
N LEU A 53 -0.93 -5.08 -4.79
CA LEU A 53 -1.05 -6.41 -5.38
C LEU A 53 -2.36 -6.55 -6.17
N ALA A 54 -3.49 -6.12 -5.60
CA ALA A 54 -4.78 -6.09 -6.30
C ALA A 54 -4.71 -5.22 -7.57
N GLN A 55 -4.01 -4.08 -7.53
CA GLN A 55 -3.78 -3.28 -8.73
C GLN A 55 -2.94 -4.02 -9.79
N ALA A 56 -1.86 -4.69 -9.38
CA ALA A 56 -1.02 -5.47 -10.28
C ALA A 56 -1.81 -6.62 -10.94
N VAL A 57 -2.57 -7.38 -10.16
CA VAL A 57 -3.45 -8.46 -10.65
C VAL A 57 -4.52 -7.91 -11.60
N SER A 58 -5.16 -6.80 -11.22
CA SER A 58 -6.14 -6.12 -12.09
C SER A 58 -5.53 -5.74 -13.44
N ARG A 59 -4.28 -5.27 -13.47
CA ARG A 59 -3.58 -4.93 -14.71
C ARG A 59 -3.19 -6.17 -15.50
N PHE A 60 -2.74 -7.23 -14.83
CA PHE A 60 -2.47 -8.52 -15.45
C PHE A 60 -3.70 -9.06 -16.19
N LEU A 61 -4.87 -9.07 -15.54
CA LEU A 61 -6.13 -9.49 -16.16
C LEU A 61 -6.46 -8.63 -17.38
N ASN A 62 -6.31 -7.32 -17.27
CA ASN A 62 -6.62 -6.40 -18.39
C ASN A 62 -5.62 -6.49 -19.55
N CYS A 63 -4.32 -6.67 -19.30
CA CYS A 63 -3.32 -6.69 -20.37
C CYS A 63 -3.24 -8.05 -21.09
N ILE A 64 -3.49 -9.16 -20.40
CA ILE A 64 -3.26 -10.50 -20.93
C ILE A 64 -4.55 -11.25 -21.20
N MET A 65 -5.50 -11.17 -20.27
CA MET A 65 -6.73 -11.96 -20.34
C MET A 65 -7.83 -11.25 -21.13
N SER A 66 -7.75 -9.93 -21.32
CA SER A 66 -8.75 -9.16 -22.10
C SER A 66 -8.99 -9.69 -23.50
N ALA A 67 -7.95 -10.20 -24.16
CA ALA A 67 -8.04 -10.75 -25.52
C ALA A 67 -8.78 -12.11 -25.57
N LYS A 68 -8.76 -12.88 -24.48
CA LYS A 68 -9.33 -14.25 -24.43
C LYS A 68 -10.62 -14.33 -23.62
N TYR A 69 -10.77 -13.49 -22.61
CA TYR A 69 -11.84 -13.54 -21.62
C TYR A 69 -12.40 -12.14 -21.37
N HIS A 70 -13.47 -11.79 -22.08
CA HIS A 70 -14.12 -10.49 -21.95
C HIS A 70 -14.65 -10.22 -20.53
N TRP A 71 -14.95 -11.29 -19.77
CA TRP A 71 -15.38 -11.18 -18.37
C TRP A 71 -14.27 -10.74 -17.41
N ALA A 72 -13.00 -10.93 -17.76
CA ALA A 72 -11.85 -10.52 -16.95
C ALA A 72 -11.72 -8.98 -16.85
N VAL A 73 -12.37 -8.24 -17.76
CA VAL A 73 -12.35 -6.76 -17.85
C VAL A 73 -13.62 -6.14 -17.25
N LEU A 74 -14.57 -6.95 -16.79
CA LEU A 74 -15.81 -6.45 -16.19
C LEU A 74 -15.52 -5.75 -14.86
N TYR A 75 -16.24 -4.66 -14.60
CA TYR A 75 -16.22 -3.95 -13.31
C TYR A 75 -16.47 -4.89 -12.12
N LYS A 76 -17.35 -5.88 -12.29
CA LYS A 76 -17.64 -6.90 -11.27
C LYS A 76 -16.38 -7.67 -10.83
N THR A 77 -15.48 -7.99 -11.75
CA THR A 77 -14.23 -8.71 -11.46
C THR A 77 -13.29 -7.86 -10.61
N HIS A 78 -13.20 -6.56 -10.88
CA HIS A 78 -12.42 -5.64 -10.04
C HIS A 78 -13.02 -5.47 -8.65
N LEU A 79 -14.34 -5.45 -8.52
CA LEU A 79 -15.02 -5.41 -7.22
C LEU A 79 -14.77 -6.67 -6.41
N ILE A 80 -14.89 -7.86 -7.04
CA ILE A 80 -14.56 -9.14 -6.40
C ILE A 80 -13.10 -9.16 -5.92
N LEU A 81 -12.17 -8.66 -6.73
CA LEU A 81 -10.75 -8.59 -6.36
C LEU A 81 -10.52 -7.71 -5.13
N ILE A 82 -11.21 -6.56 -5.05
CA ILE A 82 -11.16 -5.67 -3.87
C ILE A 82 -11.75 -6.38 -2.65
N CYS A 83 -12.91 -7.05 -2.78
CA CYS A 83 -13.50 -7.81 -1.68
C CYS A 83 -12.56 -8.91 -1.16
N ILE A 84 -11.95 -9.68 -2.06
CA ILE A 84 -10.96 -10.71 -1.70
C ILE A 84 -9.76 -10.08 -0.99
N GLN A 85 -9.24 -8.95 -1.50
CA GLN A 85 -8.13 -8.24 -0.88
C GLN A 85 -8.46 -7.80 0.56
N TRP A 86 -9.64 -7.23 0.81
CA TRP A 86 -10.04 -6.85 2.16
C TRP A 86 -10.22 -8.05 3.08
N LEU A 87 -10.76 -9.17 2.60
CA LEU A 87 -10.83 -10.41 3.38
C LEU A 87 -9.44 -10.90 3.78
N ILE A 88 -8.49 -10.91 2.84
CA ILE A 88 -7.10 -11.28 3.11
C ILE A 88 -6.50 -10.35 4.18
N VAL A 89 -6.70 -9.04 4.03
CA VAL A 89 -6.18 -8.02 4.96
C VAL A 89 -6.76 -8.13 6.36
N LEU A 90 -7.99 -8.61 6.51
CA LEU A 90 -8.60 -8.87 7.82
C LEU A 90 -8.06 -10.17 8.47
N ILE A 91 -7.74 -11.18 7.65
CA ILE A 91 -7.35 -12.51 8.11
C ILE A 91 -5.86 -12.58 8.46
N ILE A 92 -4.96 -12.06 7.62
CA ILE A 92 -3.51 -12.21 7.83
C ILE A 92 -3.07 -11.65 9.20
N PRO A 93 -3.57 -10.50 9.69
CA PRO A 93 -3.18 -9.97 10.99
C PRO A 93 -3.79 -10.68 12.20
N LEU A 94 -4.71 -11.64 12.03
CA LEU A 94 -5.36 -12.32 13.16
C LEU A 94 -4.41 -12.92 14.21
N PRO A 95 -3.23 -13.47 13.87
CA PRO A 95 -2.27 -13.95 14.87
C PRO A 95 -1.93 -12.90 15.93
N THR A 96 -1.97 -11.60 15.59
CA THR A 96 -1.66 -10.50 16.52
C THR A 96 -2.66 -10.35 17.67
N VAL A 97 -3.90 -10.82 17.51
CA VAL A 97 -4.93 -10.83 18.56
C VAL A 97 -5.06 -12.20 19.21
N LEU A 98 -4.84 -13.27 18.44
CA LEU A 98 -4.96 -14.65 18.90
C LEU A 98 -3.77 -15.09 19.76
N THR A 99 -2.58 -14.54 19.53
CA THR A 99 -1.40 -14.83 20.36
C THR A 99 -1.21 -13.80 21.45
N GLU A 100 -0.43 -14.18 22.47
CA GLU A 100 -0.08 -13.30 23.59
C GLU A 100 1.25 -12.58 23.39
N ASP A 101 1.78 -12.63 22.16
CA ASP A 101 3.12 -12.12 21.83
C ASP A 101 3.17 -10.58 21.84
N ILE A 102 2.01 -9.92 21.73
CA ILE A 102 1.90 -8.46 21.85
C ILE A 102 1.40 -8.13 23.26
N TYR A 103 2.24 -7.40 23.99
CA TYR A 103 1.96 -6.88 25.32
C TYR A 103 2.42 -5.42 25.41
N TYR A 104 1.85 -4.70 26.39
CA TYR A 104 2.18 -3.30 26.61
C TYR A 104 3.62 -3.14 27.09
N ARG A 105 4.36 -2.23 26.43
CA ARG A 105 5.70 -1.81 26.85
C ARG A 105 5.75 -0.30 26.94
N PRO A 106 6.25 0.27 28.05
CA PRO A 106 6.31 1.71 28.21
C PRO A 106 7.17 2.32 27.09
N TYR A 107 6.72 3.45 26.54
CA TYR A 107 7.39 4.20 25.46
C TYR A 107 7.58 3.43 24.15
N SER A 108 6.88 2.31 23.95
CA SER A 108 6.94 1.53 22.71
C SER A 108 5.55 1.38 22.08
N LEU A 109 5.50 1.27 20.76
CA LEU A 109 4.27 0.92 20.07
C LEU A 109 3.94 -0.57 20.27
N CYS A 110 2.66 -0.90 20.16
CA CYS A 110 2.10 -2.25 20.30
C CYS A 110 2.41 -3.16 19.10
N TRP A 111 3.71 -3.38 18.84
CA TRP A 111 4.21 -4.29 17.83
C TRP A 111 4.77 -5.56 18.48
N VAL A 112 4.83 -6.63 17.69
CA VAL A 112 5.44 -7.89 18.09
C VAL A 112 6.91 -7.66 18.48
N PRO A 113 7.35 -8.07 19.70
CA PRO A 113 8.74 -8.03 20.12
C PRO A 113 9.64 -8.90 19.24
N ILE A 114 10.91 -8.49 19.05
CA ILE A 114 11.91 -9.28 18.30
C ILE A 114 12.08 -10.69 18.87
N GLU A 115 11.91 -10.87 20.18
CA GLU A 115 12.03 -12.15 20.89
C GLU A 115 11.12 -13.24 20.29
N TYR A 116 9.95 -12.86 19.77
CA TYR A 116 9.02 -13.76 19.09
C TYR A 116 9.37 -13.91 17.61
N THR A 117 10.55 -14.47 17.34
CA THR A 117 11.14 -14.60 16.00
C THR A 117 10.20 -15.26 14.98
N LEU A 118 9.36 -16.21 15.38
CA LEU A 118 8.38 -16.85 14.49
C LEU A 118 7.26 -15.89 14.05
N HIS A 119 6.71 -15.12 14.98
CA HIS A 119 5.64 -14.16 14.66
C HIS A 119 6.20 -12.96 13.88
N VAL A 120 7.41 -12.51 14.23
CA VAL A 120 8.11 -11.46 13.49
C VAL A 120 8.43 -11.90 12.07
N SER A 121 9.00 -13.09 11.88
CA SER A 121 9.30 -13.63 10.54
C SER A 121 8.03 -13.85 9.71
N TYR A 122 6.97 -14.38 10.31
CA TYR A 122 5.65 -14.47 9.68
C TYR A 122 5.18 -13.09 9.20
N SER A 123 5.26 -12.07 10.05
CA SER A 123 4.84 -10.71 9.74
C SER A 123 5.60 -10.12 8.55
N VAL A 124 6.93 -10.27 8.52
CA VAL A 124 7.75 -9.80 7.39
C VAL A 124 7.40 -10.54 6.10
N VAL A 125 7.27 -11.86 6.18
CA VAL A 125 7.03 -12.69 4.99
C VAL A 125 5.63 -12.42 4.44
N ALA A 126 4.60 -12.48 5.28
CA ALA A 126 3.20 -12.35 4.87
C ALA A 126 2.84 -10.91 4.50
N TYR A 127 3.25 -9.91 5.28
CA TYR A 127 2.85 -8.52 5.02
C TYR A 127 3.67 -7.84 3.92
N TYR A 128 4.93 -8.27 3.71
CA TYR A 128 5.84 -7.57 2.80
C TYR A 128 6.41 -8.48 1.69
N LEU A 129 7.11 -9.56 2.02
CA LEU A 129 7.88 -10.32 1.01
C LEU A 129 6.98 -10.99 -0.03
N ILE A 130 5.95 -11.73 0.41
CA ILE A 130 5.01 -12.40 -0.49
C ILE A 130 4.35 -11.42 -1.46
N PRO A 131 3.67 -10.35 -1.01
CA PRO A 131 3.06 -9.41 -1.95
C PRO A 131 4.08 -8.69 -2.82
N ALA A 132 5.27 -8.34 -2.31
CA ALA A 132 6.31 -7.71 -3.11
C ALA A 132 6.81 -8.61 -4.25
N ILE A 133 7.09 -9.88 -3.97
CA ILE A 133 7.52 -10.86 -4.96
C ILE A 133 6.44 -11.06 -6.02
N LEU A 134 5.18 -11.22 -5.61
CA LEU A 134 4.06 -11.39 -6.55
C LEU A 134 3.88 -10.16 -7.46
N ILE A 135 3.94 -8.95 -6.89
CA ILE A 135 3.90 -7.69 -7.66
C ILE A 135 5.03 -7.67 -8.69
N PHE A 136 6.25 -7.99 -8.28
CA PHE A 136 7.42 -7.99 -9.15
C PHE A 136 7.30 -8.99 -10.31
N ILE A 137 6.89 -10.23 -10.02
CA ILE A 137 6.67 -11.29 -11.03
C ILE A 137 5.59 -10.85 -12.04
N ILE A 138 4.46 -10.34 -11.55
CA ILE A 138 3.37 -9.85 -12.40
C ILE A 138 3.87 -8.74 -13.33
N TYR A 139 4.62 -7.78 -12.80
CA TYR A 139 5.11 -6.67 -13.60
C TYR A 139 6.16 -7.05 -14.63
N ILE A 140 7.10 -7.95 -14.29
CA ILE A 140 8.04 -8.52 -15.26
C ILE A 140 7.28 -9.18 -16.40
N TYR A 141 6.28 -9.98 -16.08
CA TYR A 141 5.49 -10.69 -17.09
C TYR A 141 4.74 -9.72 -18.00
N ILE A 142 4.08 -8.70 -17.44
CA ILE A 142 3.39 -7.67 -18.22
C ILE A 142 4.39 -6.93 -19.11
N TYR A 143 5.56 -6.55 -18.60
CA TYR A 143 6.59 -5.84 -19.36
C TYR A 143 7.04 -6.64 -20.59
N PHE A 144 7.41 -7.92 -20.40
CA PHE A 144 7.83 -8.78 -21.52
C PHE A 144 6.70 -8.98 -22.53
N ARG A 145 5.46 -9.17 -22.06
CA ARG A 145 4.30 -9.32 -22.93
C ARG A 145 4.06 -8.08 -23.78
N ILE A 146 4.13 -6.90 -23.17
CA ILE A 146 3.96 -5.63 -23.87
C ILE A 146 5.07 -5.45 -24.92
N LYS A 147 6.34 -5.70 -24.56
CA LYS A 147 7.47 -5.63 -25.49
C LYS A 147 7.30 -6.55 -26.70
N TYR A 148 6.85 -7.79 -26.46
CA TYR A 148 6.55 -8.74 -27.54
C TYR A 148 5.44 -8.23 -28.48
N LEU A 149 4.36 -7.66 -27.92
CA LEU A 149 3.27 -7.10 -28.71
C LEU A 149 3.72 -5.86 -29.52
N GLN A 150 4.57 -4.99 -28.96
CA GLN A 150 5.09 -3.82 -29.68
C GLN A 150 5.89 -4.19 -30.93
N LEU A 151 6.61 -5.32 -30.91
CA LEU A 151 7.39 -5.79 -32.06
C LEU A 151 6.50 -6.31 -33.20
N ASN A 152 5.30 -6.80 -32.88
CA ASN A 152 4.40 -7.46 -33.82
C ASN A 152 3.23 -6.57 -34.30
N ILE A 153 3.09 -5.35 -33.76
CA ILE A 153 1.98 -4.45 -34.07
C ILE A 153 2.46 -3.27 -34.91
N SER A 154 1.92 -3.15 -36.11
CA SER A 154 2.22 -2.09 -37.09
C SER A 154 1.33 -0.86 -36.97
N THR A 155 0.25 -0.90 -36.18
CA THR A 155 -0.68 0.22 -36.02
C THR A 155 -0.25 1.19 -34.92
N THR A 156 -0.05 2.46 -35.31
CA THR A 156 0.37 3.56 -34.42
C THR A 156 -0.60 3.81 -33.25
N THR A 157 -1.90 3.62 -33.48
CA THR A 157 -2.93 3.84 -32.45
C THR A 157 -2.85 2.81 -31.31
N ILE A 158 -2.64 1.53 -31.65
CA ILE A 158 -2.51 0.46 -30.64
C ILE A 158 -1.20 0.62 -29.88
N ARG A 159 -0.12 0.99 -30.58
CA ARG A 159 1.17 1.31 -29.98
C ARG A 159 1.08 2.47 -28.97
N GLY A 160 0.31 3.52 -29.28
CA GLY A 160 0.06 4.64 -28.36
C GLY A 160 -0.67 4.22 -27.08
N ARG A 161 -1.71 3.39 -27.19
CA ARG A 161 -2.42 2.84 -26.02
C ARG A 161 -1.48 2.02 -25.13
N LEU A 162 -0.64 1.18 -25.75
CA LEU A 162 0.31 0.31 -25.07
C LEU A 162 1.41 1.09 -24.33
N ASN A 163 1.89 2.19 -24.92
CA ASN A 163 2.83 3.09 -24.26
C ASN A 163 2.21 3.78 -23.02
N ARG A 164 0.95 4.21 -23.11
CA ARG A 164 0.24 4.77 -21.95
C ARG A 164 0.05 3.74 -20.83
N ASP A 165 -0.28 2.50 -21.19
CA ASP A 165 -0.40 1.42 -20.20
C ASP A 165 0.94 1.11 -19.51
N LEU A 166 2.06 1.21 -20.24
CA LEU A 166 3.41 1.12 -19.66
C LEU A 166 3.72 2.29 -18.73
N GLU A 167 3.39 3.53 -19.11
CA GLU A 167 3.62 4.71 -18.26
C GLU A 167 2.88 4.57 -16.93
N ILE A 168 1.61 4.17 -16.97
CA ILE A 168 0.82 3.90 -15.75
C ILE A 168 1.47 2.77 -14.92
N LEU A 169 2.00 1.74 -15.58
CA LEU A 169 2.69 0.63 -14.92
C LEU A 169 3.97 1.09 -14.22
N TYR A 170 4.79 1.92 -14.87
CA TYR A 170 5.97 2.53 -14.28
C TYR A 170 5.60 3.40 -13.08
N ASN A 171 4.55 4.21 -13.19
CA ASN A 171 4.09 5.05 -12.10
C ASN A 171 3.72 4.22 -10.87
N ILE A 172 3.00 3.10 -11.03
CA ILE A 172 2.65 2.23 -9.89
C ILE A 172 3.89 1.57 -9.28
N ILE A 173 4.85 1.14 -10.11
CA ILE A 173 6.11 0.56 -9.61
C ILE A 173 6.90 1.60 -8.82
N ILE A 174 7.01 2.84 -9.30
CA ILE A 174 7.69 3.93 -8.58
C ILE A 174 7.03 4.14 -7.21
N LEU A 175 5.70 4.21 -7.16
CA LEU A 175 4.97 4.37 -5.90
C LEU A 175 5.20 3.19 -4.95
N PHE A 176 5.16 1.96 -5.47
CA PHE A 176 5.44 0.77 -4.67
C PHE A 176 6.87 0.76 -4.13
N VAL A 177 7.87 1.14 -4.95
CA VAL A 177 9.26 1.25 -4.53
C VAL A 177 9.42 2.28 -3.41
N ILE A 178 8.82 3.47 -3.54
CA ILE A 178 8.83 4.51 -2.50
C ILE A 178 8.26 3.95 -1.18
N TYR A 179 7.16 3.21 -1.25
CA TYR A 179 6.56 2.58 -0.08
C TYR A 179 7.50 1.54 0.55
N THR A 180 8.09 0.64 -0.25
CA THR A 180 9.02 -0.40 0.25
C THR A 180 10.31 0.16 0.83
N VAL A 181 10.82 1.28 0.31
CA VAL A 181 11.99 1.98 0.88
C VAL A 181 11.72 2.42 2.32
N GLY A 182 10.49 2.83 2.63
CA GLY A 182 10.08 3.17 4.00
C GLY A 182 10.12 1.99 4.98
N ALA A 183 10.07 0.75 4.49
CA ALA A 183 10.16 -0.46 5.32
C ALA A 183 11.62 -0.92 5.55
N ILE A 184 12.61 -0.32 4.89
CA ILE A 184 14.03 -0.69 5.05
C ILE A 184 14.52 -0.56 6.50
N PRO A 185 14.24 0.54 7.24
CA PRO A 185 14.68 0.65 8.63
C PRO A 185 14.14 -0.48 9.51
N THR A 186 12.91 -0.94 9.25
CA THR A 186 12.31 -2.10 9.93
C THR A 186 13.10 -3.38 9.64
N LEU A 187 13.46 -3.62 8.37
CA LEU A 187 14.27 -4.79 8.00
C LEU A 187 15.66 -4.74 8.63
N LEU A 188 16.30 -3.57 8.66
CA LEU A 188 17.60 -3.38 9.29
C LEU A 188 17.53 -3.58 10.82
N TYR A 189 16.48 -3.09 11.47
CA TYR A 189 16.22 -3.35 12.89
C TYR A 189 16.14 -4.84 13.19
N LEU A 190 15.47 -5.62 12.34
CA LEU A 190 15.35 -7.07 12.53
C LEU A 190 16.67 -7.82 12.39
N ILE A 191 17.59 -7.35 11.56
CA ILE A 191 18.90 -7.98 11.36
C ILE A 191 19.88 -7.56 12.47
N THR A 192 19.84 -6.29 12.88
CA THR A 192 20.88 -5.69 13.73
C THR A 192 20.49 -5.56 15.19
N GLY A 193 19.19 -5.59 15.52
CA GLY A 193 18.68 -5.38 16.88
C GLY A 193 18.83 -3.95 17.40
N ILE A 194 19.27 -2.99 16.58
CA ILE A 194 19.55 -1.61 17.03
C ILE A 194 18.26 -0.84 17.28
N HIS A 195 17.97 -0.49 18.54
CA HIS A 195 16.75 0.22 18.93
C HIS A 195 16.52 1.56 18.21
N VAL A 196 17.58 2.29 17.86
CA VAL A 196 17.47 3.55 17.10
C VAL A 196 16.79 3.33 15.73
N LEU A 197 17.02 2.19 15.08
CA LEU A 197 16.39 1.86 13.80
C LEU A 197 14.90 1.57 13.95
N TYR A 198 14.46 1.08 15.11
CA TYR A 198 13.05 0.89 15.42
C TYR A 198 12.33 2.25 15.55
N GLU A 199 12.93 3.23 16.21
CA GLU A 199 12.33 4.58 16.30
C GLU A 199 12.27 5.27 14.93
N ILE A 200 13.36 5.17 14.16
CA ILE A 200 13.41 5.69 12.79
C ILE A 200 12.35 5.01 11.91
N SER A 201 12.12 3.70 12.06
CA SER A 201 11.16 2.98 11.22
C SER A 201 9.71 3.44 11.42
N MET A 202 9.32 3.78 12.66
CA MET A 202 8.00 4.30 12.97
C MET A 202 7.70 5.60 12.20
N VAL A 203 8.65 6.54 12.23
CA VAL A 203 8.53 7.82 11.53
C VAL A 203 8.67 7.65 10.02
N ALA A 204 9.63 6.82 9.57
CA ALA A 204 9.93 6.61 8.17
C ALA A 204 8.72 6.07 7.39
N LEU A 205 8.02 5.05 7.91
CA LEU A 205 6.84 4.48 7.26
C LEU A 205 5.70 5.51 7.10
N THR A 206 5.49 6.35 8.12
CA THR A 206 4.44 7.38 8.07
C THR A 206 4.81 8.47 7.05
N PHE A 207 6.08 8.88 7.04
CA PHE A 207 6.59 9.86 6.10
C PHE A 207 6.56 9.36 4.65
N THR A 208 6.93 8.11 4.40
CA THR A 208 6.89 7.55 3.04
C THR A 208 5.49 7.44 2.50
N VAL A 209 4.47 7.14 3.32
CA VAL A 209 3.07 7.20 2.88
C VAL A 209 2.68 8.61 2.43
N ALA A 210 3.10 9.65 3.14
CA ALA A 210 2.86 11.03 2.72
C ALA A 210 3.57 11.37 1.41
N VAL A 211 4.86 11.02 1.29
CA VAL A 211 5.64 11.20 0.05
C VAL A 211 5.02 10.46 -1.12
N GLU A 212 4.58 9.22 -0.92
CA GLU A 212 3.91 8.38 -1.93
C GLU A 212 2.66 9.08 -2.50
N LYS A 213 1.86 9.76 -1.67
CA LYS A 213 0.69 10.53 -2.15
C LYS A 213 1.07 11.80 -2.90
N VAL A 214 2.09 12.52 -2.44
CA VAL A 214 2.62 13.69 -3.17
C VAL A 214 3.13 13.26 -4.55
N VAL A 215 3.88 12.17 -4.61
CA VAL A 215 4.40 11.63 -5.88
C VAL A 215 3.26 11.11 -6.77
N THR A 216 2.22 10.51 -6.20
CA THR A 216 1.02 10.12 -6.97
C THR A 216 0.38 11.32 -7.67
N LEU A 217 0.27 12.46 -6.98
CA LEU A 217 -0.27 13.70 -7.53
C LEU A 217 0.61 14.30 -8.63
N LEU A 218 1.93 14.10 -8.56
CA LEU A 218 2.88 14.56 -9.58
C LEU A 218 2.91 13.67 -10.82
N LEU A 219 2.82 12.34 -10.63
CA LEU A 219 2.90 11.34 -11.71
C LEU A 219 1.60 11.19 -12.49
N ASP A 220 0.44 11.37 -11.85
CA ASP A 220 -0.86 11.20 -12.49
C ASP A 220 -1.37 12.52 -13.09
N HIS A 221 -1.16 12.67 -14.40
CA HIS A 221 -1.60 13.85 -15.16
C HIS A 221 -3.12 14.08 -15.08
N ASP A 222 -3.92 13.00 -15.09
CA ASP A 222 -5.37 13.09 -15.07
C ASP A 222 -5.84 13.64 -13.71
N ILE A 223 -5.31 13.10 -12.62
CA ILE A 223 -5.59 13.60 -11.26
C ILE A 223 -5.16 15.07 -11.14
N ARG A 224 -3.95 15.41 -11.58
CA ARG A 224 -3.44 16.79 -11.55
C ARG A 224 -4.34 17.75 -12.32
N SER A 225 -4.81 17.36 -13.51
CA SER A 225 -5.70 18.19 -14.33
C SER A 225 -7.05 18.45 -13.65
N ILE A 226 -7.63 17.44 -13.00
CA ILE A 226 -8.88 17.55 -12.26
C ILE A 226 -8.71 18.47 -11.05
N ILE A 227 -7.63 18.29 -10.28
CA ILE A 227 -7.34 19.13 -9.11
C ILE A 227 -7.17 20.59 -9.52
N LEU A 228 -6.41 20.87 -10.58
CA LEU A 228 -6.23 22.22 -11.10
C LEU A 228 -7.55 22.83 -11.57
N HIS A 229 -8.43 22.03 -12.19
CA HIS A 229 -9.75 22.49 -12.60
C HIS A 229 -10.63 22.87 -11.40
N TYR A 230 -10.65 22.04 -10.35
CA TYR A 230 -11.37 22.34 -9.10
C TYR A 230 -10.81 23.59 -8.41
N PHE A 231 -9.50 23.71 -8.28
CA PHE A 231 -8.86 24.89 -7.67
C PHE A 231 -9.18 26.18 -8.43
N ARG A 232 -9.13 26.15 -9.77
CA ARG A 232 -9.53 27.31 -10.59
C ARG A 232 -10.99 27.67 -10.39
N ARG A 233 -11.89 26.69 -10.34
CA ARG A 233 -13.32 26.92 -10.11
C ARG A 233 -13.59 27.52 -8.72
N SER A 234 -12.93 27.03 -7.68
CA SER A 234 -13.05 27.57 -6.32
C SER A 234 -12.50 28.99 -6.22
N MET A 235 -11.38 29.30 -6.88
CA MET A 235 -10.86 30.68 -6.92
C MET A 235 -11.80 31.65 -7.64
N ILE A 236 -12.44 31.21 -8.73
CA ILE A 236 -13.42 32.03 -9.45
C ILE A 236 -14.66 32.29 -8.58
N GLN A 237 -15.13 31.29 -7.81
CA GLN A 237 -16.26 31.48 -6.89
C GLN A 237 -15.94 32.48 -5.77
N ILE A 238 -14.70 32.50 -5.26
CA ILE A 238 -14.27 33.46 -4.24
C ILE A 238 -14.23 34.89 -4.79
N GLN A 239 -13.79 35.08 -6.04
CA GLN A 239 -13.77 36.40 -6.70
C GLN A 239 -15.15 36.95 -7.06
N THR A 240 -16.17 36.09 -7.20
CA THR A 240 -17.56 36.53 -7.48
C THR A 240 -18.36 36.93 -6.24
N VAL A 241 -17.82 36.67 -5.04
CA VAL A 241 -18.50 36.95 -3.75
C VAL A 241 -17.89 38.17 -3.04
N THR A 242 -16.79 38.71 -3.56
CA THR A 242 -16.16 39.98 -3.15
C THR A 242 -16.51 41.10 -4.12
#